data_AF-A0A2T5M9B1-F1
#
_entry.id   AF-A0A2T5M9B1-F1
#
_cell.length_a   1.000
_cell.length_b   1.000
_cell.length_c   1.000
_cell.angle_alpha   90.00
_cell.angle_beta   90.00
_cell.angle_gamma   90.00
#
_symmetry.space_group_name_H-M   'P 1'
#
loop_
_entity.id
_entity.type
_entity.pdbx_description
1 polymer ?
#
loop_
_entity_poly.entity_id
_entity_poly.type
_entity_poly.pdbx_seq_one_letter_code
_entity_poly.pdbx_strand_id
1 'polypeptide(L)'
;MPFPLLKRAVSRLDNLTALRLPQSTSISDSESFSIPWPPSLRRLQFSGRFSPLVMPTFPWPPSLTTLTLKNCADLSETTLSTLISSPDLARTLKRLTVSGFNRHLSSESINAILVFLPNLSFLSIPGDLVESTFLDLLYHVGSGALEVLEFGYPSFDAALYFTHAELLRLLRRHGAVPNLRAVGFSEVFCTEDRMVDDDEIDEILTRRAQSGPSVQTSPDAHRSVSDVDPGVYYV
;
A
#
# COMPACT_ATOMS: atom_id res chain seq x y z
N MET A 1 3.39 26.32 4.55
CA MET A 1 3.42 26.29 6.04
C MET A 1 4.45 25.27 6.48
N PRO A 2 5.42 25.62 7.36
CA PRO A 2 6.41 24.69 7.90
C PRO A 2 5.79 23.48 8.61
N PHE A 3 6.42 22.31 8.47
CA PHE A 3 5.90 21.05 9.04
C PHE A 3 5.75 21.07 10.58
N PRO A 4 6.67 21.65 11.38
CA PRO A 4 6.48 21.73 12.84
C PRO A 4 5.22 22.52 13.24
N LEU A 5 4.88 23.58 12.50
CA LEU A 5 3.66 24.35 12.75
C LEU A 5 2.41 23.56 12.40
N LEU A 6 2.43 22.78 11.31
CA LEU A 6 1.35 21.84 10.97
C LEU A 6 1.13 20.86 12.12
N LYS A 7 2.21 20.21 12.57
CA LYS A 7 2.13 19.18 13.61
C LYS A 7 1.59 19.76 14.92
N ARG A 8 2.00 20.98 15.29
CA ARG A 8 1.48 21.67 16.48
C ARG A 8 0.01 22.07 16.36
N ALA A 9 -0.42 22.48 15.16
CA ALA A 9 -1.81 22.84 14.93
C ALA A 9 -2.75 21.63 15.04
N VAL A 10 -2.30 20.45 14.60
CA VAL A 10 -3.12 19.24 14.63
C VAL A 10 -2.99 18.44 15.91
N SER A 11 -1.89 18.55 16.68
CA SER A 11 -1.56 17.63 17.78
C SER A 11 -2.60 17.53 18.90
N ARG A 12 -3.46 18.54 19.07
CA ARG A 12 -4.54 18.58 20.07
C ARG A 12 -5.91 18.16 19.51
N LEU A 13 -5.97 17.73 18.26
CA LEU A 13 -7.22 17.29 17.64
C LEU A 13 -7.42 15.79 17.94
N ASP A 14 -7.88 15.49 19.15
CA ASP A 14 -7.95 14.11 19.66
C ASP A 14 -8.82 13.18 18.79
N ASN A 15 -9.84 13.74 18.12
CA ASN A 15 -10.73 12.99 17.22
C ASN A 15 -10.23 12.94 15.75
N LEU A 16 -9.06 13.49 15.43
CA LEU A 16 -8.55 13.51 14.07
C LEU A 16 -8.13 12.09 13.64
N THR A 17 -8.93 11.46 12.79
CA THR A 17 -8.67 10.09 12.31
C THR A 17 -7.93 10.03 10.98
N ALA A 18 -7.98 11.12 10.20
CA ALA A 18 -7.34 11.21 8.89
C ALA A 18 -6.66 12.56 8.71
N LEU A 19 -5.46 12.55 8.15
CA LEU A 19 -4.71 13.74 7.80
C LEU A 19 -4.10 13.58 6.42
N ARG A 20 -4.17 14.64 5.61
CA ARG A 20 -3.48 14.72 4.32
C ARG A 20 -2.46 15.85 4.36
N LEU A 21 -1.20 15.52 4.15
CA LEU A 21 -0.15 16.53 4.09
C LEU A 21 -0.22 17.27 2.75
N PRO A 22 -0.07 18.61 2.74
CA PRO A 22 0.06 19.37 1.49
C PRO A 22 1.31 18.94 0.71
N GLN A 23 1.28 19.06 -0.63
CA GLN A 23 2.46 18.84 -1.48
C GLN A 23 3.64 19.76 -1.13
N SER A 24 3.36 20.94 -0.56
CA SER A 24 4.38 21.87 -0.10
C SER A 24 5.07 21.46 1.21
N THR A 25 4.72 20.31 1.78
CA THR A 25 5.34 19.82 3.03
C THR A 25 6.79 19.47 2.78
N SER A 26 7.67 19.89 3.69
CA SER A 26 9.10 19.57 3.66
C SER A 26 9.52 19.09 5.05
N ILE A 27 10.15 17.91 5.12
CA ILE A 27 10.66 17.29 6.34
C ILE A 27 12.16 17.01 6.14
N SER A 28 12.99 17.98 6.51
CA SER A 28 14.45 17.94 6.32
C SER A 28 15.21 17.66 7.61
N ASP A 29 14.56 17.83 8.76
CA ASP A 29 15.16 17.83 10.09
C ASP A 29 14.22 17.15 11.10
N SER A 30 14.70 17.03 12.34
CA SER A 30 14.00 16.39 13.45
C SER A 30 13.25 17.37 14.35
N GLU A 31 13.12 18.66 13.99
CA GLU A 31 12.51 19.68 14.88
C GLU A 31 11.08 19.32 15.29
N SER A 32 10.34 18.70 14.39
CA SER A 32 8.94 18.29 14.61
C SER A 32 8.79 17.00 15.42
N PHE A 33 9.87 16.27 15.73
CA PHE A 33 9.76 14.91 16.26
C PHE A 33 9.25 14.90 17.70
N SER A 34 9.55 15.95 18.47
CA SER A 34 9.07 16.15 19.84
C SER A 34 7.59 16.50 19.95
N ILE A 35 6.97 16.98 18.87
CA ILE A 35 5.55 17.32 18.85
C ILE A 35 4.78 16.02 18.63
N PRO A 36 3.83 15.60 19.50
CA PRO A 36 3.12 14.35 19.29
C PRO A 36 2.17 14.43 18.10
N TRP A 37 1.93 13.27 17.45
CA TRP A 37 0.81 13.12 16.54
C TRP A 37 -0.52 13.04 17.31
N PRO A 38 -1.66 13.36 16.67
CA PRO A 38 -2.97 13.13 17.26
C PRO A 38 -3.16 11.64 17.58
N PRO A 39 -3.64 11.28 18.78
CA PRO A 39 -3.64 9.89 19.27
C PRO A 39 -4.53 8.95 18.45
N SER A 40 -5.62 9.47 17.87
CA SER A 40 -6.56 8.69 17.05
C SER A 40 -6.27 8.75 15.55
N LEU A 41 -5.11 9.28 15.12
CA LEU A 41 -4.77 9.36 13.70
C LEU A 41 -4.47 7.96 13.13
N ARG A 42 -5.35 7.50 12.23
CA ARG A 42 -5.30 6.15 11.62
C ARG A 42 -4.94 6.18 10.14
N ARG A 43 -5.25 7.27 9.44
CA ARG A 43 -5.00 7.43 8.00
C ARG A 43 -4.14 8.65 7.74
N LEU A 44 -3.01 8.46 7.08
CA LEU A 44 -2.11 9.54 6.71
C LEU A 44 -1.83 9.48 5.21
N GLN A 45 -2.11 10.58 4.51
CA GLN A 45 -1.54 10.81 3.18
C GLN A 45 -0.27 11.63 3.34
N PHE A 46 0.85 11.04 2.94
CA PHE A 46 2.16 11.66 2.93
C PHE A 46 2.45 12.22 1.53
N SER A 47 2.90 13.47 1.47
CA SER A 47 3.14 14.22 0.24
C SER A 47 4.28 15.22 0.44
N GLY A 48 4.89 15.67 -0.65
CA GLY A 48 5.96 16.67 -0.62
C GLY A 48 7.36 16.07 -0.54
N ARG A 49 8.28 16.73 0.16
CA ARG A 49 9.69 16.34 0.23
C ARG A 49 10.07 15.90 1.64
N PHE A 50 10.89 14.86 1.73
CA PHE A 50 11.49 14.43 2.99
C PHE A 50 12.92 13.96 2.77
N SER A 51 13.73 14.07 3.81
CA SER A 51 15.14 13.65 3.77
C SER A 51 15.28 12.18 4.19
N PRO A 52 15.93 11.32 3.37
CA PRO A 52 16.24 9.94 3.74
C PRO A 52 17.06 9.81 5.02
N LEU A 53 17.78 10.87 5.42
CA LEU A 53 18.59 10.88 6.64
C LEU A 53 17.75 10.90 7.92
N VAL A 54 16.54 11.46 7.88
CA VAL A 54 15.68 11.63 9.07
C VAL A 54 14.49 10.67 9.09
N MET A 55 14.09 10.12 7.94
CA MET A 55 12.97 9.19 7.85
C MET A 55 13.11 7.90 8.70
N PRO A 56 14.30 7.29 8.84
CA PRO A 56 14.45 6.10 9.67
C PRO A 56 14.07 6.32 11.15
N THR A 57 14.18 7.56 11.64
CA THR A 57 13.86 7.94 13.02
C THR A 57 12.58 8.77 13.13
N PHE A 58 11.84 8.93 12.03
CA PHE A 58 10.61 9.70 12.03
C PHE A 58 9.54 9.04 12.92
N PRO A 59 9.00 9.76 13.92
CA PRO A 59 8.00 9.18 14.81
C PRO A 59 6.67 9.13 14.06
N TRP A 60 6.26 7.94 13.62
CA TRP A 60 4.97 7.74 12.98
C TRP A 60 3.81 7.82 13.99
N PRO A 61 2.58 8.15 13.56
CA PRO A 61 1.43 8.13 14.45
C PRO A 61 1.22 6.71 15.02
N PRO A 62 1.07 6.55 16.35
CA PRO A 62 1.07 5.22 16.99
C PRO A 62 -0.12 4.34 16.61
N SER A 63 -1.21 4.95 16.14
CA SER A 63 -2.45 4.30 15.70
C SER A 63 -2.56 4.18 14.18
N LEU A 64 -1.49 4.50 13.43
CA LEU A 64 -1.52 4.54 11.96
C LEU A 64 -1.73 3.13 11.38
N THR A 65 -2.77 2.95 10.57
CA THR A 65 -3.03 1.68 9.89
C THR A 65 -3.08 1.82 8.38
N THR A 66 -3.26 3.04 7.86
CA THR A 66 -3.32 3.33 6.43
C THR A 66 -2.37 4.47 6.08
N LEU A 67 -1.48 4.22 5.12
CA LEU A 67 -0.55 5.18 4.58
C LEU A 67 -0.76 5.30 3.07
N THR A 68 -0.89 6.53 2.59
CA THR A 68 -0.92 6.84 1.15
C THR A 68 0.28 7.72 0.83
N LEU A 69 1.14 7.27 -0.07
CA LEU A 69 2.25 8.05 -0.61
C LEU A 69 1.82 8.65 -1.95
N LYS A 70 1.70 9.97 -2.01
CA LYS A 70 1.19 10.66 -3.21
C LYS A 70 1.86 12.01 -3.38
N ASN A 71 2.26 12.35 -4.61
CA ASN A 71 2.94 13.60 -4.93
C ASN A 71 4.19 13.85 -4.07
N CYS A 72 4.95 12.78 -3.80
CA CYS A 72 6.25 12.86 -3.18
C CYS A 72 7.28 13.31 -4.22
N ALA A 73 8.14 14.25 -3.84
CA ALA A 73 9.15 14.84 -4.72
C ALA A 73 10.28 13.86 -5.08
N ASP A 74 10.47 12.83 -4.26
CA ASP A 74 11.38 11.72 -4.50
C ASP A 74 10.87 10.48 -3.73
N LEU A 75 10.70 9.37 -4.45
CA LEU A 75 10.45 8.02 -3.92
C LEU A 75 11.33 6.99 -4.64
N SER A 76 12.57 7.37 -4.96
CA SER A 76 13.60 6.40 -5.34
C SER A 76 13.71 5.27 -4.31
N GLU A 77 14.23 4.12 -4.75
CA GLU A 77 14.31 2.91 -3.93
C GLU A 77 14.94 3.17 -2.55
N THR A 78 16.03 3.94 -2.50
CA THR A 78 16.69 4.31 -1.25
C THR A 78 15.78 5.16 -0.35
N THR A 79 15.12 6.17 -0.92
CA THR A 79 14.24 7.08 -0.19
C THR A 79 12.98 6.37 0.32
N LEU A 80 12.39 5.48 -0.50
CA LEU A 80 11.23 4.68 -0.07
C LEU A 80 11.64 3.66 0.99
N SER A 81 12.73 2.92 0.80
CA SER A 81 13.22 1.92 1.76
C SER A 81 13.54 2.52 3.13
N THR A 82 14.19 3.69 3.17
CA THR A 82 14.45 4.41 4.43
C THR A 82 13.17 4.89 5.12
N LEU A 83 12.12 5.21 4.36
CA LEU A 83 10.80 5.56 4.89
C LEU A 83 10.09 4.33 5.49
N ILE A 84 10.01 3.23 4.76
CA ILE A 84 9.21 2.05 5.15
C ILE A 84 9.94 1.08 6.09
N SER A 85 11.26 1.18 6.23
CA SER A 85 12.06 0.42 7.20
C SER A 85 11.78 0.81 8.67
N SER A 86 10.92 1.80 8.91
CA SER A 86 10.51 2.18 10.26
C SER A 86 9.81 1.01 10.98
N PRO A 87 10.29 0.62 12.19
CA PRO A 87 9.64 -0.42 12.99
C PRO A 87 8.19 -0.10 13.36
N ASP A 88 7.85 1.18 13.51
CA ASP A 88 6.49 1.61 13.82
C ASP A 88 5.52 1.28 12.68
N LEU A 89 5.94 1.55 11.44
CA LEU A 89 5.16 1.19 10.25
C LEU A 89 5.03 -0.33 10.13
N ALA A 90 6.13 -1.07 10.24
CA ALA A 90 6.12 -2.53 10.12
C ALA A 90 5.17 -3.21 11.13
N ARG A 91 5.03 -2.62 12.32
CA ARG A 91 4.14 -3.12 13.39
C ARG A 91 2.66 -2.79 13.15
N THR A 92 2.35 -1.58 12.67
CA THR A 92 0.99 -1.02 12.72
C THR A 92 0.30 -0.94 11.37
N LEU A 93 1.07 -0.79 10.29
CA LEU A 93 0.53 -0.53 8.97
C LEU A 93 -0.15 -1.77 8.39
N LYS A 94 -1.36 -1.59 7.88
CA LYS A 94 -2.18 -2.65 7.26
C LYS A 94 -2.53 -2.37 5.81
N ARG A 95 -2.56 -1.09 5.43
CA ARG A 95 -2.85 -0.64 4.08
C ARG A 95 -1.79 0.35 3.61
N LEU A 96 -1.22 0.08 2.44
CA LEU A 96 -0.32 0.99 1.75
C LEU A 96 -0.84 1.25 0.34
N THR A 97 -0.91 2.54 -0.02
CA THR A 97 -1.15 2.97 -1.40
C THR A 97 0.02 3.84 -1.86
N VAL A 98 0.67 3.46 -2.95
CA VAL A 98 1.72 4.23 -3.62
C VAL A 98 1.18 4.69 -4.97
N SER A 99 1.03 6.00 -5.13
CA SER A 99 0.49 6.59 -6.36
C SER A 99 1.56 6.69 -7.47
N GLY A 100 1.15 6.51 -8.74
CA GLY A 100 2.02 6.77 -9.89
C GLY A 100 2.45 8.23 -10.05
N PHE A 101 1.80 9.17 -9.35
CA PHE A 101 2.19 10.61 -9.38
C PHE A 101 3.43 10.94 -8.54
N ASN A 102 4.07 9.95 -7.91
CA ASN A 102 5.32 10.18 -7.19
C ASN A 102 6.51 10.17 -8.16
N ARG A 103 7.56 10.95 -7.85
CA ARG A 103 8.75 11.02 -8.70
C ARG A 103 9.78 9.96 -8.34
N HIS A 104 10.53 9.51 -9.34
CA HIS A 104 11.65 8.56 -9.25
C HIS A 104 11.29 7.18 -8.69
N LEU A 105 10.03 6.78 -8.74
CA LEU A 105 9.67 5.38 -8.49
C LEU A 105 10.32 4.49 -9.57
N SER A 106 10.74 3.32 -9.14
CA SER A 106 11.23 2.22 -9.99
C SER A 106 10.61 0.89 -9.54
N SER A 107 10.78 -0.17 -10.33
CA SER A 107 10.33 -1.51 -9.94
C SER A 107 11.04 -2.01 -8.67
N GLU A 108 12.32 -1.68 -8.47
CA GLU A 108 13.04 -1.98 -7.22
C GLU A 108 12.42 -1.27 -6.01
N SER A 109 11.95 -0.03 -6.20
CA SER A 109 11.26 0.73 -5.15
C SER A 109 10.00 -0.02 -4.68
N ILE A 110 9.23 -0.57 -5.61
CA ILE A 110 8.01 -1.34 -5.32
C ILE A 110 8.35 -2.70 -4.69
N ASN A 111 9.38 -3.39 -5.18
CA ASN A 111 9.84 -4.66 -4.62
C ASN A 111 10.24 -4.55 -3.14
N ALA A 112 10.87 -3.44 -2.74
CA ALA A 112 11.27 -3.19 -1.35
C ALA A 112 10.08 -3.24 -0.36
N ILE A 113 8.87 -2.93 -0.80
CA ILE A 113 7.67 -2.94 0.05
C ILE A 113 7.42 -4.32 0.64
N LEU A 114 7.58 -5.38 -0.15
CA LEU A 114 7.35 -6.76 0.28
C LEU A 114 8.32 -7.20 1.38
N VAL A 115 9.54 -6.65 1.36
CA VAL A 115 10.59 -6.98 2.32
C VAL A 115 10.37 -6.27 3.65
N PHE A 116 10.03 -4.98 3.62
CA PHE A 116 9.93 -4.18 4.85
C PHE A 116 8.55 -4.21 5.51
N LEU A 117 7.48 -4.51 4.75
CA LEU A 117 6.10 -4.46 5.23
C LEU A 117 5.34 -5.78 4.98
N PRO A 118 5.81 -6.92 5.52
CA PRO A 118 5.24 -8.25 5.23
C PRO A 118 3.81 -8.45 5.75
N ASN A 119 3.35 -7.60 6.68
CA ASN A 119 2.05 -7.71 7.35
C ASN A 119 0.94 -6.84 6.74
N LEU A 120 1.15 -6.31 5.52
CA LEU A 120 0.13 -5.57 4.79
C LEU A 120 -1.02 -6.49 4.39
N SER A 121 -2.24 -6.05 4.68
CA SER A 121 -3.48 -6.68 4.20
C SER A 121 -3.95 -6.10 2.86
N PHE A 122 -3.49 -4.90 2.52
CA PHE A 122 -3.86 -4.21 1.28
C PHE A 122 -2.63 -3.48 0.76
N LEU A 123 -2.32 -3.71 -0.51
CA LEU A 123 -1.26 -3.04 -1.22
C LEU A 123 -1.78 -2.54 -2.56
N SER A 124 -1.64 -1.24 -2.80
CA SER A 124 -1.96 -0.60 -4.07
C SER A 124 -0.73 0.14 -4.58
N ILE A 125 -0.27 -0.22 -5.77
CA ILE A 125 1.01 0.21 -6.36
C ILE A 125 0.81 0.50 -7.85
N PRO A 126 1.63 1.36 -8.48
CA PRO A 126 1.50 1.64 -9.91
C PRO A 126 1.73 0.37 -10.71
N GLY A 127 0.77 -0.01 -11.57
CA GLY A 127 0.79 -1.28 -12.27
C GLY A 127 1.98 -1.45 -13.22
N ASP A 128 2.41 -0.35 -13.85
CA ASP A 128 3.55 -0.29 -14.79
C ASP A 128 4.91 -0.46 -14.12
N LEU A 129 4.97 -0.47 -12.79
CA LEU A 129 6.20 -0.75 -12.05
C LEU A 129 6.26 -2.19 -11.53
N VAL A 130 5.21 -2.98 -11.80
CA VAL A 130 5.17 -4.39 -11.43
C VAL A 130 5.73 -5.21 -12.58
N GLU A 131 6.92 -5.74 -12.35
CA GLU A 131 7.56 -6.72 -13.23
C GLU A 131 7.39 -8.14 -12.69
N SER A 132 7.70 -9.16 -13.51
CA SER A 132 7.73 -10.57 -13.09
C SER A 132 8.49 -10.79 -11.78
N THR A 133 9.58 -10.06 -11.56
CA THR A 133 10.37 -10.12 -10.31
C THR A 133 9.54 -9.85 -9.06
N PHE A 134 8.57 -8.94 -9.12
CA PHE A 134 7.67 -8.65 -7.98
C PHE A 134 6.78 -9.87 -7.66
N LEU A 135 6.22 -10.49 -8.70
CA LEU A 135 5.40 -11.69 -8.54
C LEU A 135 6.23 -12.87 -8.06
N ASP A 136 7.48 -13.03 -8.54
CA ASP A 136 8.41 -14.05 -8.08
C ASP A 136 8.81 -13.82 -6.60
N LEU A 137 9.01 -12.57 -6.17
CA LEU A 137 9.24 -12.25 -4.76
C LEU A 137 8.03 -12.63 -3.90
N LEU A 138 6.80 -12.28 -4.30
CA LEU A 138 5.59 -12.74 -3.63
C LEU A 138 5.47 -14.27 -3.63
N TYR A 139 5.85 -14.91 -4.73
CA TYR A 139 5.83 -16.36 -4.88
C TYR A 139 6.79 -17.02 -3.88
N HIS A 140 7.99 -16.47 -3.67
CA HIS A 140 9.04 -17.04 -2.81
C HIS A 140 8.95 -16.64 -1.34
N VAL A 141 8.79 -15.36 -1.05
CA VAL A 141 8.72 -14.82 0.32
C VAL A 141 7.33 -15.07 0.91
N GLY A 142 6.29 -14.97 0.08
CA GLY A 142 4.92 -15.04 0.50
C GLY A 142 4.44 -13.79 1.25
N SER A 143 3.13 -13.60 1.31
CA SER A 143 2.51 -12.67 2.24
C SER A 143 1.25 -13.30 2.81
N GLY A 144 1.37 -13.76 4.06
CA GLY A 144 0.25 -14.35 4.79
C GLY A 144 -0.83 -13.35 5.18
N ALA A 145 -0.53 -12.05 5.19
CA ALA A 145 -1.51 -11.03 5.57
C ALA A 145 -2.26 -10.44 4.37
N LEU A 146 -1.69 -10.49 3.16
CA LEU A 146 -2.21 -9.78 2.00
C LEU A 146 -3.56 -10.34 1.56
N GLU A 147 -4.59 -9.50 1.60
CA GLU A 147 -5.96 -9.80 1.16
C GLU A 147 -6.30 -9.15 -0.18
N VAL A 148 -5.71 -7.99 -0.46
CA VAL A 148 -5.97 -7.18 -1.65
C VAL A 148 -4.67 -6.69 -2.26
N LEU A 149 -4.51 -6.92 -3.56
CA LEU A 149 -3.41 -6.39 -4.37
C LEU A 149 -3.99 -5.58 -5.53
N GLU A 150 -3.67 -4.29 -5.59
CA GLU A 150 -4.11 -3.38 -6.66
C GLU A 150 -2.93 -2.93 -7.51
N PHE A 151 -3.10 -3.04 -8.82
CA PHE A 151 -2.27 -2.45 -9.86
C PHE A 151 -2.90 -1.13 -10.29
N GLY A 152 -2.66 -0.09 -9.50
CA GLY A 152 -3.23 1.25 -9.66
C GLY A 152 -2.62 2.04 -10.81
N TYR A 153 -3.10 3.28 -10.97
CA TYR A 153 -2.74 4.16 -12.09
C TYR A 153 -1.20 4.29 -12.29
N PRO A 154 -0.71 4.20 -13.54
CA PRO A 154 0.72 4.07 -13.83
C PRO A 154 1.54 5.32 -13.53
N SER A 155 2.85 5.13 -13.44
CA SER A 155 3.86 6.18 -13.26
C SER A 155 4.36 6.73 -14.60
N PHE A 156 4.55 5.86 -15.60
CA PHE A 156 5.20 6.16 -16.86
C PHE A 156 4.30 5.87 -18.07
N ASP A 157 3.79 4.65 -18.18
CA ASP A 157 3.00 4.22 -19.34
C ASP A 157 1.87 3.25 -18.95
N ALA A 158 0.95 3.05 -19.88
CA ALA A 158 -0.23 2.22 -19.68
C ALA A 158 0.03 0.73 -19.98
N ALA A 159 1.21 0.19 -19.65
CA ALA A 159 1.53 -1.22 -19.82
C ALA A 159 1.72 -1.93 -18.47
N LEU A 160 1.50 -3.24 -18.49
CA LEU A 160 1.89 -4.14 -17.40
C LEU A 160 3.06 -4.98 -17.86
N TYR A 161 4.05 -5.15 -16.99
CA TYR A 161 5.29 -5.86 -17.28
C TYR A 161 5.32 -7.27 -16.68
N PHE A 162 4.13 -7.82 -16.45
CA PHE A 162 3.90 -9.23 -16.13
C PHE A 162 2.74 -9.76 -16.96
N THR A 163 2.72 -11.07 -17.14
CA THR A 163 1.72 -11.81 -17.90
C THR A 163 0.61 -12.35 -17.01
N HIS A 164 -0.57 -12.54 -17.60
CA HIS A 164 -1.69 -13.20 -16.93
C HIS A 164 -1.29 -14.58 -16.35
N ALA A 165 -0.49 -15.35 -17.10
CA ALA A 165 0.02 -16.65 -16.66
C ALA A 165 0.91 -16.60 -15.40
N GLU A 166 1.70 -15.52 -15.22
CA GLU A 166 2.51 -15.33 -14.02
C GLU A 166 1.65 -15.04 -12.79
N LEU A 167 0.60 -14.22 -12.94
CA LEU A 167 -0.35 -13.96 -11.87
C LEU A 167 -1.13 -15.22 -11.49
N LEU A 168 -1.62 -16.00 -12.45
CA LEU A 168 -2.24 -17.30 -12.18
C LEU A 168 -1.29 -18.26 -11.46
N ARG A 169 0.00 -18.28 -11.82
CA ARG A 169 1.01 -19.13 -11.15
C ARG A 169 1.15 -18.75 -9.68
N LEU A 170 1.18 -17.45 -9.37
CA LEU A 170 1.17 -16.95 -8.00
C LEU A 170 -0.08 -17.40 -7.24
N LEU A 171 -1.27 -17.26 -7.84
CA LEU A 171 -2.55 -17.62 -7.23
C LEU A 171 -2.74 -19.14 -7.07
N ARG A 172 -2.18 -19.97 -7.95
CA ARG A 172 -2.30 -21.42 -7.83
C ARG A 172 -1.30 -22.01 -6.83
N ARG A 173 -0.22 -21.30 -6.50
CA ARG A 173 0.75 -21.78 -5.51
C ARG A 173 0.16 -21.77 -4.12
N HIS A 174 0.14 -22.96 -3.51
CA HIS A 174 -0.22 -23.11 -2.11
C HIS A 174 0.71 -22.31 -1.20
N GLY A 175 0.12 -21.49 -0.32
CA GLY A 175 0.85 -20.78 0.74
C GLY A 175 1.58 -19.49 0.36
N ALA A 176 1.67 -19.12 -0.93
CA ALA A 176 2.33 -17.86 -1.33
C ALA A 176 1.52 -16.64 -0.87
N VAL A 177 0.26 -16.58 -1.25
CA VAL A 177 -0.68 -15.50 -0.88
C VAL A 177 -2.01 -16.12 -0.43
N PRO A 178 -2.03 -16.81 0.73
CA PRO A 178 -3.15 -17.67 1.12
C PRO A 178 -4.44 -16.89 1.40
N ASN A 179 -4.33 -15.61 1.79
CA ASN A 179 -5.47 -14.76 2.13
C ASN A 179 -5.87 -13.80 1.00
N LEU A 180 -5.13 -13.80 -0.12
CA LEU A 180 -5.42 -12.90 -1.24
C LEU A 180 -6.74 -13.33 -1.88
N ARG A 181 -7.70 -12.41 -1.82
CA ARG A 181 -9.11 -12.59 -2.22
C ARG A 181 -9.58 -11.57 -3.25
N ALA A 182 -8.82 -10.51 -3.48
CA ALA A 182 -9.19 -9.51 -4.46
C ALA A 182 -7.95 -8.98 -5.19
N VAL A 183 -8.08 -8.77 -6.50
CA VAL A 183 -7.05 -8.14 -7.32
C VAL A 183 -7.70 -7.00 -8.10
N GLY A 184 -7.17 -5.80 -7.93
CA GLY A 184 -7.67 -4.62 -8.62
C GLY A 184 -6.74 -4.19 -9.75
N PHE A 185 -7.30 -3.71 -10.86
CA PHE A 185 -6.55 -3.11 -11.96
C PHE A 185 -7.07 -1.71 -12.24
N SER A 186 -6.18 -0.75 -12.46
CA SER A 186 -6.61 0.55 -12.97
C SER A 186 -7.32 0.38 -14.31
N GLU A 187 -8.39 1.15 -14.54
CA GLU A 187 -9.14 1.14 -15.81
C GLU A 187 -8.24 1.28 -17.05
N VAL A 188 -7.11 1.98 -16.93
CA VAL A 188 -6.17 2.18 -18.03
C VAL A 188 -5.51 0.89 -18.54
N PHE A 189 -5.50 -0.19 -17.73
CA PHE A 189 -4.97 -1.49 -18.12
C PHE A 189 -6.06 -2.43 -18.69
N CYS A 190 -7.32 -2.00 -18.73
CA CYS A 190 -8.44 -2.81 -19.20
C CYS A 190 -8.46 -2.85 -20.73
N THR A 191 -7.85 -3.88 -21.30
CA THR A 191 -8.08 -4.25 -22.70
C THR A 191 -9.18 -5.31 -22.77
N GLU A 192 -9.91 -5.37 -23.89
CA GLU A 192 -10.95 -6.40 -24.12
C GLU A 192 -10.40 -7.82 -23.89
N ASP A 193 -9.19 -8.10 -24.40
CA ASP A 193 -8.53 -9.40 -24.23
C ASP A 193 -8.25 -9.73 -22.75
N ARG A 194 -7.90 -8.72 -21.95
CA ARG A 194 -7.61 -8.89 -20.53
C ARG A 194 -8.86 -9.18 -19.71
N MET A 195 -9.97 -8.51 -20.03
CA MET A 195 -11.24 -8.75 -19.32
C MET A 195 -11.72 -10.19 -19.50
N VAL A 196 -11.47 -10.79 -20.66
CA VAL A 196 -11.75 -12.21 -20.92
C VAL A 196 -10.81 -13.11 -20.13
N ASP A 197 -9.53 -12.76 -20.03
CA ASP A 197 -8.55 -13.53 -19.26
C ASP A 197 -8.83 -13.48 -17.74
N ASP A 198 -9.37 -12.38 -17.23
CA ASP A 198 -9.59 -12.15 -15.79
C ASP A 198 -10.62 -13.12 -15.15
N ASP A 199 -11.47 -13.80 -15.93
CA ASP A 199 -12.47 -14.78 -15.45
C ASP A 199 -11.86 -15.89 -14.58
N GLU A 200 -10.70 -16.43 -14.98
CA GLU A 200 -10.05 -17.51 -14.22
C GLU A 200 -9.46 -16.99 -12.90
N ILE A 201 -8.93 -15.76 -12.91
CA ILE A 201 -8.43 -15.11 -11.68
C ILE A 201 -9.60 -14.90 -10.72
N ASP A 202 -10.72 -14.38 -11.23
CA ASP A 202 -11.92 -14.11 -10.44
C ASP A 202 -12.45 -15.38 -9.77
N GLU A 203 -12.55 -16.48 -10.51
CA GLU A 203 -13.02 -17.76 -9.96
C GLU A 203 -12.13 -18.25 -8.80
N ILE A 204 -10.80 -18.16 -8.94
CA ILE A 204 -9.85 -18.56 -7.90
C ILE A 204 -10.03 -17.70 -6.65
N LEU A 205 -10.12 -16.39 -6.81
CA LEU A 205 -10.24 -15.41 -5.72
C LEU A 205 -11.57 -15.56 -4.97
N THR A 206 -12.67 -15.69 -5.71
CA THR A 206 -14.02 -15.90 -5.16
C THR A 206 -14.10 -17.22 -4.38
N ARG A 207 -13.54 -18.32 -4.93
CA ARG A 207 -13.49 -19.62 -4.25
C ARG A 207 -12.70 -19.56 -2.93
N ARG A 208 -11.58 -18.83 -2.91
CA ARG A 208 -10.77 -18.63 -1.70
C ARG A 208 -11.55 -17.88 -0.62
N ALA A 209 -12.27 -16.83 -1.00
CA ALA A 209 -13.08 -16.05 -0.06
C ALA A 209 -14.20 -16.89 0.58
N GLN A 210 -14.81 -17.81 -0.19
CA GLN A 210 -15.83 -18.73 0.33
C GLN A 210 -15.26 -19.84 1.24
N SER A 211 -14.00 -20.21 1.03
CA SER A 211 -13.31 -21.28 1.78
C SER A 211 -12.62 -20.78 3.06
N GLY A 212 -12.50 -19.46 3.24
CA GLY A 212 -11.96 -18.85 4.45
C GLY A 212 -12.89 -19.03 5.65
N PRO A 213 -12.39 -18.91 6.90
CA PRO A 213 -13.24 -19.00 8.08
C PRO A 213 -14.34 -17.94 8.01
N SER A 214 -15.59 -18.39 8.03
CA SER A 214 -16.78 -17.54 8.08
C SER A 214 -16.62 -16.46 9.15
N VAL A 215 -16.51 -15.20 8.74
CA VAL A 215 -16.56 -14.07 9.67
C VAL A 215 -17.96 -14.07 10.28
N GLN A 216 -18.07 -14.56 11.51
CA GLN A 216 -19.24 -14.34 12.34
C GLN A 216 -19.40 -12.83 12.51
N THR A 217 -20.51 -12.31 12.00
CA THR A 217 -20.95 -10.93 12.14
C THR A 217 -21.19 -10.62 13.63
N SER A 218 -20.13 -10.20 14.32
CA SER A 218 -20.23 -9.56 15.63
C SER A 218 -20.60 -8.08 15.42
N PRO A 219 -21.62 -7.53 16.12
CA PRO A 219 -22.13 -6.18 15.85
C PRO A 219 -21.16 -5.04 16.25
N ASP A 220 -20.05 -5.34 16.96
CA ASP A 220 -19.15 -4.33 17.53
C ASP A 220 -17.69 -4.39 17.00
N ALA A 221 -17.45 -5.05 15.87
CA ALA A 221 -16.13 -5.03 15.25
C ALA A 221 -15.94 -3.74 14.42
N HIS A 222 -15.10 -2.84 14.91
CA HIS A 222 -14.56 -1.70 14.14
C HIS A 222 -14.20 -2.12 12.71
N ARG A 223 -14.96 -1.62 11.72
CA ARG A 223 -14.82 -1.80 10.26
C ARG A 223 -13.44 -2.30 9.83
N SER A 224 -13.26 -3.61 9.83
CA SER A 224 -12.04 -4.31 9.47
C SER A 224 -12.06 -4.61 7.97
N VAL A 225 -11.11 -4.05 7.24
CA VAL A 225 -10.60 -4.46 5.91
C VAL A 225 -11.61 -4.68 4.73
N SER A 226 -12.93 -4.73 4.96
CA SER A 226 -13.95 -5.42 4.16
C SER A 226 -14.71 -4.61 3.09
N ASP A 227 -14.10 -3.59 2.49
CA ASP A 227 -14.82 -2.73 1.52
C ASP A 227 -14.61 -3.14 0.05
N VAL A 228 -13.85 -4.21 -0.19
CA VAL A 228 -13.57 -4.75 -1.53
C VAL A 228 -14.16 -6.15 -1.60
N ASP A 229 -15.08 -6.35 -2.54
CA ASP A 229 -15.66 -7.66 -2.81
C ASP A 229 -14.58 -8.60 -3.37
N PRO A 230 -14.65 -9.91 -3.05
CA PRO A 230 -13.74 -10.88 -3.64
C PRO A 230 -13.83 -10.90 -5.15
N GLY A 231 -12.70 -11.13 -5.81
CA GLY A 231 -12.63 -11.23 -7.27
C GLY A 231 -11.71 -10.20 -7.93
N VAL A 232 -11.87 -10.05 -9.25
CA VAL A 232 -11.22 -9.01 -10.04
C VAL A 232 -12.13 -7.78 -10.11
N TYR A 233 -11.55 -6.60 -9.92
CA TYR A 233 -12.26 -5.33 -10.04
C TYR A 233 -11.39 -4.25 -10.65
N TYR A 234 -12.02 -3.15 -11.05
CA TYR A 234 -11.37 -2.06 -11.76
C TYR A 234 -11.47 -0.75 -10.96
N VAL A 235 -10.37 0.03 -10.91
CA VAL A 235 -10.19 1.24 -10.07
C VAL A 235 -9.80 2.50 -10.84
#